data_AF-A0A7S2CWT7-F1
#
_entry.id   AF-A0A7S2CWT7-F1
#
_cell.length_a   1.000
_cell.length_b   1.000
_cell.length_c   1.000
_cell.angle_alpha   90.00
_cell.angle_beta   90.00
_cell.angle_gamma   90.00
#
_symmetry.space_group_name_H-M   'P 1'
#
loop_
_entity.id
_entity.type
_entity.pdbx_description
1 polymer ?
#
loop_
_entity_poly.entity_id
_entity_poly.type
_entity_poly.pdbx_seq_one_letter_code
_entity_poly.pdbx_strand_id
1 'polypeptide(L)'
;FARGLVVASPILSFRSERATAVSDKEVLFEGSRAMAKIATEKTKFKELLVSDQEPALLPRQIPFVVLQRLEGQATNQNPDEDDFMSYAVEYAEHASAARDLVKLAKLGRQGENGSEEVVQLYATRAIDEIESTSRILDKLASLIK
;
A
#
# COMPACT_ATOMS: atom_id res chain seq x y z
N PHE A 1 -39.57 -25.05 33.40
CA PHE A 1 -39.90 -24.82 31.98
C PHE A 1 -39.56 -23.37 31.63
N ALA A 2 -38.66 -23.21 30.65
CA ALA A 2 -37.88 -22.00 30.41
C ALA A 2 -38.68 -20.86 29.76
N ARG A 3 -38.45 -19.62 30.22
CA ARG A 3 -38.84 -18.39 29.49
C ARG A 3 -37.65 -17.97 28.63
N GLY A 4 -37.78 -18.14 27.32
CA GLY A 4 -36.79 -17.71 26.33
C GLY A 4 -36.73 -16.20 26.26
N LEU A 5 -35.56 -15.65 26.58
CA LEU A 5 -35.20 -14.26 26.37
C LEU A 5 -34.76 -14.11 24.90
N VAL A 6 -35.61 -13.52 24.07
CA VAL A 6 -35.22 -13.13 22.69
C VAL A 6 -34.48 -11.81 22.79
N VAL A 7 -33.15 -11.87 22.78
CA VAL A 7 -32.30 -10.68 22.64
C VAL A 7 -32.29 -10.30 21.15
N ALA A 8 -33.05 -9.29 20.79
CA ALA A 8 -32.95 -8.66 19.48
C ALA A 8 -31.59 -7.94 19.40
N SER A 9 -30.63 -8.54 18.70
CA SER A 9 -29.38 -7.87 18.34
C SER A 9 -29.70 -6.64 17.49
N PRO A 10 -29.19 -5.44 17.83
CA PRO A 10 -29.27 -4.31 16.92
C PRO A 10 -28.41 -4.64 15.69
N ILE A 11 -29.07 -4.77 14.55
CA ILE A 11 -28.41 -4.76 13.24
C ILE A 11 -27.61 -3.45 13.19
N LEU A 12 -26.29 -3.57 13.29
CA LEU A 12 -25.34 -2.50 13.02
C LEU A 12 -25.58 -2.08 11.56
N SER A 13 -26.41 -1.06 11.41
CA SER A 13 -26.61 -0.36 10.16
C SER A 13 -25.29 0.35 9.86
N PHE A 14 -24.44 -0.29 9.06
CA PHE A 14 -23.27 0.34 8.45
C PHE A 14 -23.79 1.45 7.53
N ARG A 15 -24.00 2.63 8.11
CA ARG A 15 -24.21 3.87 7.38
C ARG A 15 -22.88 4.17 6.72
N SER A 16 -22.75 3.76 5.46
CA SER A 16 -21.71 4.23 4.55
C SER A 16 -21.84 5.74 4.46
N GLU A 17 -21.01 6.46 5.21
CA GLU A 17 -20.80 7.89 5.02
C GLU A 17 -20.31 8.07 3.58
N ARG A 18 -21.16 8.69 2.75
CA ARG A 18 -20.79 9.15 1.41
C ARG A 18 -19.75 10.26 1.55
N ALA A 19 -18.50 9.88 1.80
CA ALA A 19 -17.38 10.58 1.21
C ALA A 19 -17.64 10.61 -0.30
N THR A 20 -17.50 11.77 -0.94
CA THR A 20 -17.52 11.89 -2.40
C THR A 20 -16.74 10.72 -2.98
N ALA A 21 -17.42 9.83 -3.71
CA ALA A 21 -16.82 8.57 -4.14
C ALA A 21 -15.71 8.88 -5.16
N VAL A 22 -14.49 9.06 -4.65
CA VAL A 22 -13.28 9.17 -5.46
C VAL A 22 -13.26 7.96 -6.38
N SER A 23 -13.10 8.19 -7.68
CA SER A 23 -13.16 7.09 -8.65
C SER A 23 -12.00 6.12 -8.41
N ASP A 24 -12.20 4.83 -8.66
CA ASP A 24 -11.14 3.82 -8.49
C ASP A 24 -9.89 4.17 -9.34
N LYS A 25 -10.09 4.80 -10.51
CA LYS A 25 -9.01 5.34 -11.35
C LYS A 25 -8.20 6.40 -10.64
N GLU A 26 -8.89 7.38 -10.07
CA GLU A 26 -8.26 8.48 -9.35
C GLU A 26 -7.46 7.95 -8.15
N VAL A 27 -7.98 6.96 -7.42
CA VAL A 27 -7.23 6.25 -6.37
C VAL A 27 -5.95 5.61 -6.91
N LEU A 28 -6.00 4.96 -8.07
CA LEU A 28 -4.81 4.37 -8.71
C LEU A 28 -3.78 5.43 -9.11
N PHE A 29 -4.21 6.48 -9.83
CA PHE A 29 -3.31 7.54 -10.30
C PHE A 29 -2.72 8.38 -9.16
N GLU A 30 -3.50 8.67 -8.12
CA GLU A 30 -3.00 9.33 -6.92
C GLU A 30 -2.00 8.46 -6.17
N GLY A 31 -2.29 7.16 -6.03
CA GLY A 31 -1.38 6.21 -5.41
C GLY A 31 -0.06 6.06 -6.16
N SER A 32 -0.11 5.95 -7.50
CA SER A 32 1.07 5.94 -8.38
C SER A 32 1.90 7.21 -8.19
N ARG A 33 1.30 8.40 -8.31
CA ARG A 33 2.01 9.68 -8.14
C ARG A 33 2.62 9.84 -6.74
N ALA A 34 1.88 9.47 -5.70
CA ALA A 34 2.36 9.56 -4.33
C ALA A 34 3.54 8.61 -4.09
N MET A 35 3.49 7.39 -4.61
CA MET A 35 4.59 6.44 -4.49
C MET A 35 5.80 6.87 -5.32
N ALA A 36 5.59 7.33 -6.55
CA ALA A 36 6.65 7.82 -7.44
C ALA A 36 7.41 9.00 -6.84
N LYS A 37 6.72 9.90 -6.13
CA LYS A 37 7.36 10.98 -5.39
C LYS A 37 8.33 10.45 -4.32
N ILE A 38 7.91 9.44 -3.55
CA ILE A 38 8.78 8.82 -2.53
C ILE A 38 9.95 8.09 -3.18
N ALA A 39 9.71 7.35 -4.25
CA ALA A 39 10.77 6.66 -4.99
C ALA A 39 11.80 7.64 -5.59
N THR A 40 11.36 8.80 -6.06
CA THR A 40 12.24 9.88 -6.54
C THR A 40 13.06 10.48 -5.40
N GLU A 41 12.43 10.73 -4.25
CA GLU A 41 13.05 11.26 -3.04
C GLU A 41 13.63 10.16 -2.13
N LYS A 42 14.01 8.99 -2.67
CA LYS A 42 14.37 7.79 -1.88
C LYS A 42 15.47 8.00 -0.85
N THR A 43 16.50 8.78 -1.18
CA THR A 43 17.61 9.07 -0.25
C THR A 43 17.10 9.84 0.97
N LYS A 44 16.28 10.86 0.73
CA LYS A 44 15.65 11.66 1.79
C LYS A 44 14.68 10.81 2.60
N PHE A 45 13.90 9.93 1.96
CA PHE A 45 12.99 9.03 2.68
C PHE A 45 13.75 8.03 3.56
N LYS A 46 14.88 7.50 3.08
CA LYS A 46 15.76 6.64 3.86
C LYS A 46 16.35 7.39 5.06
N GLU A 47 16.84 8.60 4.87
CA GLU A 47 17.32 9.47 5.94
C GLU A 47 16.23 9.71 6.99
N LEU A 48 14.99 9.96 6.56
CA LEU A 48 13.85 10.12 7.48
C LEU A 48 13.54 8.85 8.29
N LEU A 49 13.66 7.66 7.69
CA LEU A 49 13.47 6.39 8.41
C LEU A 49 14.54 6.16 9.49
N VAL A 50 15.78 6.54 9.20
CA VAL A 50 16.91 6.42 10.12
C VAL A 50 16.86 7.52 11.18
N SER A 51 16.43 8.73 10.83
CA SER A 51 16.36 9.87 11.73
C SER A 51 15.18 9.80 12.71
N ASP A 52 15.31 10.46 13.86
CA ASP A 52 14.26 10.53 14.88
C ASP A 52 13.39 11.79 14.80
N GLN A 53 13.58 12.62 13.76
CA GLN A 53 13.00 13.96 13.72
C GLN A 53 11.58 14.01 13.12
N GLU A 54 11.27 13.18 12.13
CA GLU A 54 9.92 13.11 11.54
C GLU A 54 9.55 11.69 11.11
N PRO A 55 8.26 11.28 11.25
CA PRO A 55 7.84 9.98 10.81
C PRO A 55 7.84 9.91 9.28
N ALA A 56 8.73 9.10 8.71
CA ALA A 56 8.60 8.66 7.32
C ALA A 56 7.26 7.91 7.15
N LEU A 57 6.36 8.45 6.32
CA LEU A 57 5.03 7.90 6.07
C LEU A 57 4.91 7.45 4.62
N LEU A 58 4.49 6.20 4.44
CA LEU A 58 4.07 5.70 3.13
C LEU A 58 2.63 6.14 2.84
N PRO A 59 2.26 6.36 1.57
CA PRO A 59 0.88 6.57 1.18
C PRO A 59 0.03 5.37 1.57
N ARG A 60 -1.29 5.59 1.66
CA ARG A 60 -2.24 4.50 1.91
C ARG A 60 -2.14 3.45 0.79
N GLN A 61 -2.23 2.17 1.17
CA GLN A 61 -2.25 1.08 0.18
C GLN A 61 -3.54 1.18 -0.62
N ILE A 62 -3.44 1.03 -1.94
CA ILE A 62 -4.61 0.86 -2.78
C ILE A 62 -5.19 -0.52 -2.42
N PRO A 63 -6.43 -0.60 -1.94
CA PRO A 63 -7.04 -1.88 -1.63
C PRO A 63 -7.14 -2.75 -2.90
N PHE A 64 -6.86 -4.06 -2.79
CA PHE A 64 -6.90 -4.96 -3.94
C PHE A 64 -8.26 -4.96 -4.66
N VAL A 65 -9.36 -4.76 -3.92
CA VAL A 65 -10.73 -4.61 -4.48
C VAL A 65 -10.89 -3.41 -5.41
N VAL A 66 -10.05 -2.37 -5.28
CA VAL A 66 -10.00 -1.25 -6.24
C VAL A 66 -9.41 -1.75 -7.56
N LEU A 67 -8.30 -2.50 -7.50
CA LEU A 67 -7.64 -3.06 -8.67
C LEU A 67 -8.52 -4.08 -9.40
N GLN A 68 -9.18 -4.98 -8.66
CA GLN A 68 -10.15 -5.93 -9.23
C GLN A 68 -11.29 -5.23 -10.01
N ARG A 69 -11.77 -4.08 -9.51
CA ARG A 69 -12.82 -3.31 -10.20
C ARG A 69 -12.32 -2.57 -11.45
N LEU A 70 -11.01 -2.34 -11.54
CA LEU A 70 -10.36 -1.71 -12.68
C LEU A 70 -9.95 -2.71 -13.78
N GLU A 71 -9.90 -4.01 -13.48
CA GLU A 71 -9.51 -5.07 -14.42
C GLU A 71 -10.30 -5.00 -15.74
N GLY A 72 -11.61 -4.80 -15.69
CA GLY A 72 -12.46 -4.69 -16.88
C GLY A 72 -12.20 -3.44 -17.75
N GLN A 73 -11.36 -2.51 -17.27
CA GLN A 73 -10.95 -1.29 -17.97
C GLN A 73 -9.50 -1.36 -18.44
N ALA A 74 -8.79 -2.44 -18.09
CA ALA A 74 -7.41 -2.64 -18.50
C ALA A 74 -7.33 -3.03 -19.98
N THR A 75 -6.38 -2.44 -20.69
CA THR A 75 -5.98 -2.92 -22.00
C THR A 75 -4.91 -3.96 -21.83
N ASN A 76 -5.30 -5.24 -21.80
CA ASN A 76 -4.36 -6.34 -21.94
C ASN A 76 -3.87 -6.35 -23.39
N GLN A 77 -2.83 -5.56 -23.69
CA GLN A 77 -2.36 -5.35 -25.06
C GLN A 77 -1.41 -6.44 -25.55
N ASN A 78 -0.99 -7.38 -24.70
CA ASN A 78 -0.02 -8.39 -25.09
C ASN A 78 -0.27 -9.73 -24.35
N PRO A 79 -0.58 -10.84 -25.06
CA PRO A 79 -0.72 -12.16 -24.45
C PRO A 79 0.61 -12.76 -23.93
N ASP A 80 1.75 -12.19 -24.33
CA ASP A 80 3.08 -12.61 -23.88
C ASP A 80 3.59 -11.81 -22.66
N GLU A 81 2.82 -10.82 -22.18
CA GLU A 81 3.12 -10.08 -20.95
C GLU A 81 2.18 -10.51 -19.83
N ASP A 82 2.64 -10.38 -18.59
CA ASP A 82 1.79 -10.49 -17.41
C ASP A 82 0.57 -9.57 -17.53
N ASP A 83 -0.60 -10.11 -17.22
CA ASP A 83 -1.84 -9.36 -17.31
C ASP A 83 -1.99 -8.34 -16.15
N PHE A 84 -3.01 -7.48 -16.25
CA PHE A 84 -3.28 -6.48 -15.22
C PHE A 84 -3.38 -7.08 -13.80
N MET A 85 -3.92 -8.29 -13.66
CA MET A 85 -4.10 -8.91 -12.35
C MET A 85 -2.81 -9.51 -11.80
N SER A 86 -1.94 -10.04 -12.65
CA SER A 86 -0.57 -10.42 -12.26
C SER A 86 0.18 -9.23 -11.65
N TYR A 87 0.17 -8.07 -12.32
CA TYR A 87 0.76 -6.85 -11.76
C TYR A 87 0.06 -6.37 -10.48
N ALA A 88 -1.26 -6.55 -10.36
CA ALA A 88 -2.00 -6.17 -9.16
C ALA A 88 -1.61 -7.04 -7.94
N VAL A 89 -1.33 -8.33 -8.17
CA VAL A 89 -0.84 -9.24 -7.13
C VAL A 89 0.58 -8.86 -6.73
N GLU A 90 1.47 -8.66 -7.69
CA GLU A 90 2.86 -8.23 -7.47
C GLU A 90 2.89 -6.91 -6.67
N TYR A 91 2.03 -5.95 -7.03
CA TYR A 91 1.85 -4.71 -6.28
C TYR A 91 1.49 -4.97 -4.80
N ALA A 92 0.53 -5.87 -4.54
CA ALA A 92 0.07 -6.13 -3.19
C ALA A 92 1.18 -6.73 -2.32
N GLU A 93 2.05 -7.56 -2.89
CA GLU A 93 3.20 -8.16 -2.22
C GLU A 93 4.25 -7.10 -1.86
N HIS A 94 4.76 -6.36 -2.85
CA HIS A 94 5.77 -5.32 -2.63
C HIS A 94 5.26 -4.20 -1.72
N ALA A 95 4.02 -3.76 -1.89
CA ALA A 95 3.46 -2.70 -1.07
C ALA A 95 3.28 -3.14 0.39
N SER A 96 2.99 -4.41 0.64
CA SER A 96 2.88 -4.94 2.00
C SER A 96 4.28 -5.10 2.63
N ALA A 97 5.24 -5.65 1.87
CA ALA A 97 6.63 -5.78 2.28
C ALA A 97 7.26 -4.43 2.64
N ALA A 98 7.07 -3.40 1.80
CA ALA A 98 7.53 -2.04 2.06
C ALA A 98 7.02 -1.50 3.40
N ARG A 99 5.73 -1.70 3.70
CA ARG A 99 5.13 -1.25 4.97
C ARG A 99 5.70 -1.97 6.17
N ASP A 100 5.88 -3.28 6.07
CA ASP A 100 6.41 -4.05 7.18
C ASP A 100 7.88 -3.72 7.43
N LEU A 101 8.69 -3.52 6.38
CA LEU A 101 10.07 -3.05 6.52
C LEU A 101 10.15 -1.64 7.11
N VAL A 102 9.27 -0.71 6.71
CA VAL A 102 9.18 0.61 7.34
C VAL A 102 8.82 0.51 8.82
N LYS A 103 7.91 -0.39 9.21
CA LYS A 103 7.61 -0.64 10.62
C LYS A 103 8.81 -1.23 11.35
N LEU A 104 9.48 -2.22 10.77
CA LEU A 104 10.67 -2.86 11.36
C LEU A 104 11.81 -1.86 11.54
N ALA A 105 12.05 -0.97 10.56
CA ALA A 105 13.02 0.10 10.68
C ALA A 105 12.70 1.03 11.87
N LYS A 106 11.41 1.37 12.07
CA LYS A 106 10.97 2.18 13.22
C LYS A 106 11.10 1.45 14.56
N LEU A 107 10.68 0.19 14.61
CA LEU A 107 10.78 -0.65 15.82
C LEU A 107 12.23 -0.94 16.21
N GLY A 108 13.10 -1.12 15.22
CA GLY A 108 14.54 -1.27 15.39
C GLY A 108 15.23 -0.07 16.05
N ARG A 109 14.55 1.08 16.14
CA ARG A 109 15.03 2.22 16.95
C ARG A 109 14.57 2.16 18.42
N GLN A 110 13.41 1.56 18.66
CA GLN A 110 12.70 1.62 19.95
C GLN A 110 12.93 0.39 20.84
N GLY A 111 13.40 -0.74 20.27
CA GLY A 111 13.57 -2.00 21.00
C GLY A 111 14.92 -2.14 21.72
N GLU A 112 14.95 -2.96 22.79
CA GLU A 112 16.16 -3.28 23.57
C GLU A 112 17.29 -3.93 22.74
N ASN A 113 16.97 -4.51 21.57
CA ASN A 113 17.94 -5.10 20.62
C ASN A 113 18.06 -4.30 19.31
N GLY A 114 17.61 -3.05 19.32
CA GLY A 114 17.72 -2.15 18.18
C GLY A 114 19.15 -1.70 17.95
N SER A 115 19.68 -1.84 16.73
CA SER A 115 20.96 -1.24 16.34
C SER A 115 20.79 -0.37 15.10
N GLU A 116 21.64 0.65 14.96
CA GLU A 116 21.66 1.52 13.78
C GLU A 116 21.83 0.69 12.49
N GLU A 117 22.65 -0.35 12.52
CA GLU A 117 22.84 -1.27 11.40
C GLU A 117 21.55 -1.98 10.98
N VAL A 118 20.75 -2.43 11.95
CA VAL A 118 19.46 -3.09 11.69
C VAL A 118 18.46 -2.11 11.09
N VAL A 119 18.43 -0.87 11.59
CA VAL A 119 17.58 0.19 11.03
C VAL A 119 17.99 0.51 9.59
N GLN A 120 19.29 0.64 9.32
CA GLN A 120 19.82 0.88 7.98
C GLN A 120 19.50 -0.25 7.01
N LEU A 121 19.59 -1.50 7.47
CA LEU A 121 19.24 -2.69 6.69
C LEU A 121 17.77 -2.66 6.28
N TYR A 122 16.86 -2.49 7.24
CA TYR A 122 15.43 -2.45 6.94
C TYR A 122 15.03 -1.23 6.12
N ALA A 123 15.63 -0.07 6.37
CA ALA A 123 15.39 1.13 5.59
C ALA A 123 15.85 0.94 4.13
N THR A 124 16.99 0.31 3.90
CA THR A 124 17.48 0.02 2.53
C THR A 124 16.53 -0.93 1.80
N ARG A 125 16.15 -2.05 2.43
CA ARG A 125 15.19 -2.97 1.84
C ARG A 125 13.83 -2.32 1.59
N ALA A 126 13.37 -1.44 2.48
CA ALA A 126 12.13 -0.70 2.29
C ALA A 126 12.19 0.18 1.03
N ILE A 127 13.33 0.81 0.74
CA ILE A 127 13.50 1.57 -0.50
C ILE A 127 13.38 0.68 -1.73
N ASP A 128 14.01 -0.50 -1.73
CA ASP A 128 13.92 -1.44 -2.85
C ASP A 128 12.45 -1.83 -3.14
N GLU A 129 11.69 -2.15 -2.08
CA GLU A 129 10.26 -2.47 -2.19
C GLU A 129 9.41 -1.27 -2.66
N ILE A 130 9.75 -0.05 -2.23
CA ILE A 130 9.08 1.18 -2.67
C ILE A 130 9.32 1.43 -4.17
N GLU A 131 10.55 1.23 -4.64
CA GLU A 131 10.87 1.37 -6.06
C GLU A 131 10.11 0.36 -6.92
N SER A 132 10.09 -0.91 -6.52
CA SER A 132 9.29 -1.95 -7.20
C SER A 132 7.81 -1.58 -7.18
N THR A 133 7.27 -1.20 -6.02
CA THR A 133 5.88 -0.76 -5.88
C THR A 133 5.55 0.41 -6.81
N SER A 134 6.44 1.40 -6.92
CA SER A 134 6.26 2.55 -7.80
C SER A 134 6.19 2.13 -9.26
N ARG A 135 7.12 1.29 -9.72
CA ARG A 135 7.17 0.83 -11.12
C ARG A 135 5.93 0.02 -11.49
N ILE A 136 5.49 -0.87 -10.59
CA ILE A 136 4.29 -1.69 -10.81
C ILE A 136 3.04 -0.82 -10.87
N LEU A 137 2.91 0.18 -9.97
CA LEU A 137 1.80 1.12 -10.01
C LEU A 137 1.77 1.95 -11.29
N ASP A 138 2.92 2.37 -11.80
CA ASP A 138 3.01 3.09 -13.07
C ASP A 138 2.62 2.18 -14.25
N LYS A 139 3.02 0.91 -14.23
CA LYS A 139 2.58 -0.08 -15.22
C LYS A 139 1.07 -0.30 -15.15
N LEU A 140 0.50 -0.54 -13.97
CA LEU A 140 -0.94 -0.68 -13.75
C LEU A 140 -1.70 0.55 -14.27
N ALA A 141 -1.23 1.75 -13.93
CA ALA A 141 -1.81 3.00 -14.41
C ALA A 141 -1.76 3.13 -15.93
N SER A 142 -0.66 2.71 -16.57
CA SER A 142 -0.52 2.73 -18.03
C SER A 142 -1.46 1.78 -18.77
N LEU A 143 -1.92 0.71 -18.09
CA LEU A 143 -2.84 -0.27 -18.65
C LEU A 143 -4.31 0.18 -18.58
N ILE A 144 -4.64 1.21 -17.80
CA ILE A 144 -6.00 1.71 -17.64
C ILE A 144 -6.32 2.81 -18.67
N LYS A 145 -7.41 2.62 -19.41
CA LYS A 145 -7.96 3.60 -20.38
C LYS A 145 -8.65 4.79 -19.73
#